data_AF-A0AAE0LDG0-F1
#
_entry.id   AF-A0AAE0LDG0-F1
#
_cell.length_a   1.000
_cell.length_b   1.000
_cell.length_c   1.000
_cell.angle_alpha   90.00
_cell.angle_beta   90.00
_cell.angle_gamma   90.00
#
_symmetry.space_group_name_H-M   'P 1'
#
loop_
_entity.id
_entity.type
_entity.pdbx_description
1 polymer ?
#
loop_
_entity_poly.entity_id
_entity_poly.type
_entity_poly.pdbx_seq_one_letter_code
_entity_poly.pdbx_strand_id
1 'polypeptide(L)'
;MGAAEAKRRMKCGQVSRSYLKGKKVMQKVCKNGSARIVHAGDTKYRHNYSDSARKNFRARHNCKNAKAGTAKALACSCLWKKKAK
;
A
#
# COMPACT_ATOMS: atom_id res chain seq x y z
N MET A 1 -12.73 9.73 -9.07
CA MET A 1 -12.82 8.28 -8.79
C MET A 1 -13.24 8.08 -7.34
N GLY A 2 -14.31 7.33 -7.11
CA GLY A 2 -14.77 6.94 -5.77
C GLY A 2 -14.47 5.47 -5.43
N ALA A 3 -14.81 5.06 -4.20
CA ALA A 3 -14.58 3.70 -3.72
C ALA A 3 -15.27 2.62 -4.58
N ALA A 4 -16.53 2.86 -4.96
CA ALA A 4 -17.32 1.91 -5.76
C ALA A 4 -16.69 1.69 -7.15
N GLU A 5 -16.26 2.76 -7.80
CA GLU A 5 -15.63 2.68 -9.12
C GLU A 5 -14.26 2.00 -9.06
N ALA A 6 -13.45 2.30 -8.04
CA ALA A 6 -12.18 1.62 -7.81
C ALA A 6 -12.38 0.11 -7.58
N LYS A 7 -13.42 -0.29 -6.83
CA LYS A 7 -13.78 -1.71 -6.66
C LYS A 7 -14.18 -2.37 -7.98
N ARG A 8 -14.88 -1.67 -8.87
CA ARG A 8 -15.31 -2.23 -10.17
C ARG A 8 -14.16 -2.38 -11.15
N ARG A 9 -13.27 -1.40 -11.23
CA ARG A 9 -12.16 -1.35 -12.22
C ARG A 9 -10.94 -2.17 -11.81
N MET A 10 -10.65 -2.28 -10.53
CA MET A 10 -9.45 -2.99 -10.06
C MET A 10 -9.69 -4.50 -9.95
N LYS A 11 -8.68 -5.29 -10.33
CA LYS A 11 -8.62 -6.73 -10.01
C LYS A 11 -8.29 -6.94 -8.53
N CYS A 12 -8.67 -8.08 -7.97
CA CYS A 12 -8.29 -8.44 -6.59
C CYS A 12 -6.76 -8.48 -6.46
N GLY A 13 -6.22 -7.86 -5.42
CA GLY A 13 -4.78 -7.73 -5.17
C GLY A 13 -4.09 -6.60 -5.94
N GLN A 14 -4.74 -6.01 -6.94
CA GLN A 14 -4.15 -4.94 -7.75
C GLN A 14 -3.86 -3.70 -6.91
N VAL A 15 -2.71 -3.07 -7.15
CA VAL A 15 -2.31 -1.80 -6.55
C VAL A 15 -2.40 -0.71 -7.62
N SER A 16 -2.89 0.47 -7.24
CA SER A 16 -3.00 1.64 -8.11
C SER A 16 -2.80 2.94 -7.31
N ARG A 17 -2.78 4.09 -8.00
CA ARG A 17 -2.75 5.40 -7.35
C ARG A 17 -4.03 5.62 -6.55
N SER A 18 -3.89 6.09 -5.33
CA SER A 18 -5.05 6.37 -4.47
C SER A 18 -5.88 7.52 -5.03
N TYR A 19 -7.21 7.38 -5.02
CA TYR A 19 -8.13 8.49 -5.28
C TYR A 19 -8.35 9.39 -4.04
N LEU A 20 -8.04 8.91 -2.83
CA LEU A 20 -8.15 9.71 -1.62
C LEU A 20 -7.06 10.78 -1.60
N LYS A 21 -7.47 12.04 -1.38
CA LYS A 21 -6.56 13.17 -1.15
C LYS A 21 -5.66 12.85 0.04
N GLY A 22 -4.37 13.13 -0.09
CA GLY A 22 -3.40 12.86 0.95
C GLY A 22 -2.79 11.45 0.94
N LYS A 23 -3.32 10.49 0.16
CA LYS A 23 -2.77 9.11 0.10
C LYS A 23 -2.03 8.83 -1.20
N LYS A 24 -0.96 8.04 -1.13
CA LYS A 24 -0.12 7.76 -2.31
C LYS A 24 -0.69 6.62 -3.16
N VAL A 25 -0.97 5.47 -2.56
CA VAL A 25 -1.39 4.25 -3.26
C VAL A 25 -2.61 3.62 -2.61
N MET A 26 -3.32 2.80 -3.38
CA MET A 26 -4.44 1.99 -2.93
C MET A 26 -4.37 0.57 -3.48
N GLN A 27 -4.96 -0.38 -2.77
CA GLN A 27 -5.08 -1.77 -3.18
C GLN A 27 -6.50 -2.26 -3.02
N LYS A 28 -7.02 -2.98 -4.03
CA LYS A 28 -8.25 -3.76 -3.85
C LYS A 28 -7.92 -5.06 -3.16
N VAL A 29 -8.40 -5.22 -1.94
CA VAL A 29 -8.22 -6.42 -1.13
C VAL A 29 -9.52 -7.21 -1.17
N CYS A 30 -9.44 -8.45 -1.64
CA CYS A 30 -10.53 -9.41 -1.63
C CYS A 30 -10.20 -10.48 -0.59
N LYS A 31 -11.04 -10.62 0.43
CA LYS A 31 -10.87 -11.64 1.48
C LYS A 31 -12.24 -12.11 1.94
N ASN A 32 -12.43 -13.43 2.02
CA ASN A 32 -13.66 -14.07 2.52
C ASN A 32 -14.93 -13.53 1.82
N GLY A 33 -14.93 -13.48 0.48
CA GLY A 33 -16.06 -12.97 -0.31
C GLY A 33 -16.26 -11.45 -0.29
N SER A 34 -15.51 -10.70 0.54
CA SER A 34 -15.63 -9.25 0.66
C SER A 34 -14.51 -8.50 -0.06
N ALA A 35 -14.86 -7.45 -0.79
CA ALA A 35 -13.92 -6.56 -1.47
C ALA A 35 -13.88 -5.17 -0.82
N ARG A 36 -12.68 -4.75 -0.42
CA ARG A 36 -12.40 -3.43 0.17
C ARG A 36 -11.23 -2.75 -0.51
N ILE A 37 -11.22 -1.42 -0.50
CA ILE A 37 -10.08 -0.62 -0.94
C ILE A 37 -9.28 -0.20 0.29
N VAL A 38 -7.98 -0.42 0.25
CA VAL A 38 -7.05 -0.06 1.31
C VAL A 38 -6.10 0.98 0.77
N HIS A 39 -5.93 2.10 1.47
CA HIS A 39 -5.06 3.19 1.06
C HIS A 39 -3.81 3.23 1.94
N ALA A 40 -2.66 3.56 1.36
CA ALA A 40 -1.39 3.61 2.07
C ALA A 40 -0.47 4.74 1.58
N GLY A 41 0.42 5.16 2.50
CA GLY A 41 1.35 6.27 2.31
C GLY A 41 0.66 7.62 2.41
N ASP A 42 1.44 8.66 2.70
CA ASP A 42 0.93 10.03 2.78
C ASP A 42 1.66 10.95 1.79
N THR A 43 0.94 11.77 1.04
CA THR A 43 1.55 12.68 0.07
C THR A 43 2.27 13.84 0.74
N LYS A 44 1.92 14.21 1.98
CA LYS A 44 2.60 15.28 2.72
C LYS A 44 4.05 14.96 3.04
N TYR A 45 4.38 13.67 3.22
CA TYR A 45 5.76 13.27 3.47
C TYR A 45 6.51 13.00 2.16
N ARG A 46 7.58 13.77 1.96
CA ARG A 46 8.65 13.44 1.02
C ARG A 46 9.48 12.29 1.59
N HIS A 47 9.71 11.27 0.78
CA HIS A 47 10.50 10.11 1.18
C HIS A 47 11.64 9.95 0.18
N ASN A 48 12.88 9.96 0.67
CA ASN A 48 14.02 9.49 -0.09
C ASN A 48 13.99 7.97 0.00
N TYR A 49 13.47 7.29 -1.04
CA TYR A 49 13.33 5.83 -1.06
C TYR A 49 14.68 5.10 -1.23
N SER A 50 15.71 5.55 -0.50
CA SER A 50 17.02 4.92 -0.42
C SER A 50 16.94 3.57 0.30
N ASP A 51 17.94 2.73 0.10
CA ASP A 51 17.95 1.38 0.70
C ASP A 51 18.04 1.43 2.23
N SER A 52 18.78 2.40 2.78
CA SER A 52 18.81 2.66 4.23
C SER A 52 17.44 3.07 4.75
N ALA A 53 16.75 4.01 4.08
CA ALA A 53 15.41 4.44 4.49
C ALA A 53 14.39 3.29 4.39
N ARG A 54 14.47 2.46 3.34
CA ARG A 54 13.66 1.25 3.20
C ARG A 54 13.93 0.26 4.33
N LYS A 55 15.19 0.01 4.68
CA LYS A 55 15.56 -0.87 5.81
C LYS A 55 14.99 -0.35 7.12
N ASN A 56 15.17 0.94 7.41
CA ASN A 56 14.66 1.58 8.62
C ASN A 56 13.13 1.57 8.70
N PHE A 57 12.44 1.96 7.63
CA PHE A 57 10.98 1.91 7.58
C PHE A 57 10.48 0.50 7.86
N ARG A 58 11.08 -0.51 7.22
CA ARG A 58 10.65 -1.90 7.36
C ARG A 58 10.89 -2.46 8.76
N ALA A 59 11.97 -2.05 9.42
CA ALA A 59 12.26 -2.41 10.81
C ALA A 59 11.25 -1.76 11.76
N ARG A 60 11.08 -0.43 11.67
CA ARG A 60 10.15 0.34 12.51
C ARG A 60 8.70 -0.09 12.37
N HIS A 61 8.30 -0.41 11.16
CA HIS A 61 6.95 -0.91 10.90
C HIS A 61 6.87 -2.42 10.97
N ASN A 62 7.89 -3.17 11.41
CA ASN A 62 7.86 -4.63 11.48
C ASN A 62 7.18 -5.28 10.24
N CYS A 63 7.69 -4.95 9.05
CA CYS A 63 7.11 -5.39 7.79
C CYS A 63 7.10 -6.91 7.61
N LYS A 64 7.92 -7.64 8.37
CA LYS A 64 7.95 -9.11 8.37
C LYS A 64 6.63 -9.71 8.86
N ASN A 65 5.97 -9.05 9.82
CA ASN A 65 4.71 -9.51 10.41
C ASN A 65 3.48 -8.74 9.89
N ALA A 66 3.60 -8.08 8.74
CA ALA A 66 2.49 -7.31 8.19
C ALA A 66 1.43 -8.24 7.59
N LYS A 67 0.22 -8.23 8.16
CA LYS A 67 -0.90 -9.04 7.67
C LYS A 67 -1.32 -8.58 6.26
N ALA A 68 -1.46 -9.53 5.34
CA ALA A 68 -1.88 -9.26 3.96
C ALA A 68 -3.21 -8.49 3.91
N GLY A 69 -3.29 -7.55 2.96
CA GLY A 69 -4.49 -6.73 2.79
C GLY A 69 -4.69 -5.64 3.84
N THR A 70 -3.65 -5.25 4.57
CA THR A 70 -3.63 -4.07 5.44
C THR A 70 -2.86 -2.92 4.81
N ALA A 71 -3.13 -1.67 5.22
CA ALA A 71 -2.41 -0.50 4.72
C ALA A 71 -0.90 -0.61 5.00
N LYS A 72 -0.55 -1.23 6.14
CA LYS A 72 0.81 -1.59 6.52
C LYS A 72 1.46 -2.50 5.48
N ALA A 73 0.82 -3.63 5.15
CA ALA A 73 1.34 -4.56 4.16
C ALA A 73 1.48 -3.91 2.78
N LEU A 74 0.51 -3.07 2.38
CA LEU A 74 0.57 -2.31 1.14
C LEU A 74 1.77 -1.34 1.12
N ALA A 75 2.00 -0.59 2.20
CA ALA A 75 3.17 0.29 2.31
C ALA A 75 4.48 -0.51 2.25
N CYS A 76 4.57 -1.63 2.96
CA CYS A 76 5.76 -2.49 2.99
C CYS A 76 6.08 -3.18 1.65
N SER A 77 5.07 -3.47 0.83
CA SER A 77 5.21 -4.23 -0.43
C SER A 77 5.28 -3.35 -1.67
N CYS A 78 4.62 -2.19 -1.67
CA CYS A 78 4.58 -1.28 -2.81
C CYS A 78 5.51 -0.07 -2.64
N LEU A 79 5.39 0.68 -1.54
CA LEU A 79 6.15 1.91 -1.34
C LEU A 79 7.58 1.62 -0.87
N TRP A 80 7.72 0.73 0.11
CA TRP A 80 8.97 0.40 0.79
C TRP A 80 9.42 -1.04 0.48
N LYS A 81 9.16 -1.49 -0.76
CA LYS A 81 9.64 -2.78 -1.26
C LYS A 81 11.16 -2.84 -1.09
N LYS A 82 11.71 -3.99 -0.72
CA LYS A 82 13.15 -4.23 -0.85
C LYS A 82 13.51 -4.12 -2.33
N LYS A 83 14.58 -3.40 -2.67
CA LYS A 83 15.15 -3.50 -4.01
C LYS A 83 15.62 -4.94 -4.23
N ALA A 84 15.39 -5.49 -5.43
CA ALA A 84 16.11 -6.68 -5.85
C ALA A 84 17.60 -6.29 -5.93
N LYS A 85 18.47 -7.14 -5.38
CA LYS A 85 19.92 -7.00 -5.56
C LYS A 85 20.26 -7.31 -7.00
#